data_AF-A0A351Y557-F1
#
_entry.id   AF-A0A351Y557-F1
#
_cell.length_a   1.000
_cell.length_b   1.000
_cell.length_c   1.000
_cell.angle_alpha   90.00
_cell.angle_beta   90.00
_cell.angle_gamma   90.00
#
_symmetry.space_group_name_H-M   'P 1'
#
loop_
_entity.id
_entity.type
_entity.pdbx_description
1 polymer ?
#
loop_
_entity_poly.entity_id
_entity_poly.type
_entity_poly.pdbx_seq_one_letter_code
_entity_poly.pdbx_strand_id
1 'polypeptide(L)'
;MLQDSAEIQDKNIKQENKRRLRANQEPRVPLYTLDEAKAAMKLFSIVEYTQTYDVTDKIQARFQNAGHIMGSASIELFITEDGQKKKLVFS
;
A
#
# COMPACT_ATOMS: atom_id res chain seq x y z
N MET A 1 -10.30 -3.07 -4.07
CA MET A 1 -9.00 -2.79 -4.73
C MET A 1 -7.98 -3.91 -4.54
N LEU A 2 -7.40 -4.14 -3.34
CA LEU A 2 -6.35 -5.18 -3.18
C LEU A 2 -6.83 -6.61 -3.49
N GLN A 3 -8.02 -6.99 -3.00
CA GLN A 3 -8.60 -8.32 -3.25
C GLN A 3 -8.92 -8.51 -4.75
N ASP A 4 -9.55 -7.51 -5.37
CA ASP A 4 -9.85 -7.54 -6.81
C ASP A 4 -8.57 -7.70 -7.65
N SER A 5 -7.52 -6.98 -7.28
CA SER A 5 -6.22 -7.06 -7.95
C SER A 5 -5.58 -8.44 -7.80
N ALA A 6 -5.70 -9.09 -6.64
CA ALA A 6 -5.25 -10.47 -6.43
C ALA A 6 -5.96 -11.45 -7.38
N GLU A 7 -7.29 -11.34 -7.49
CA GLU A 7 -8.07 -12.21 -8.38
C GLU A 7 -7.76 -11.98 -9.86
N ILE A 8 -7.62 -10.71 -10.28
CA ILE A 8 -7.22 -10.36 -11.64
C ILE A 8 -5.84 -10.94 -11.94
N GLN A 9 -4.89 -10.79 -11.01
CA GLN A 9 -3.54 -11.30 -11.17
C GLN A 9 -3.52 -12.83 -11.29
N ASP A 10 -4.26 -13.56 -10.45
CA ASP A 10 -4.37 -15.01 -10.53
C ASP A 10 -4.92 -15.48 -11.89
N LYS A 11 -6.00 -14.84 -12.37
CA LYS A 11 -6.57 -15.14 -13.70
C LYS A 11 -5.56 -14.88 -14.82
N ASN A 12 -4.86 -13.74 -14.77
CA ASN A 12 -3.85 -13.37 -15.76
C ASN A 12 -2.66 -14.34 -15.77
N ILE A 13 -2.15 -14.72 -14.59
CA ILE A 13 -1.07 -15.71 -14.45
C ILE A 13 -1.51 -17.06 -15.00
N LYS A 14 -2.73 -17.52 -14.72
CA LYS A 14 -3.27 -18.77 -15.27
C LYS A 14 -3.31 -18.75 -16.81
N GLN A 15 -3.72 -17.64 -17.41
CA GLN A 15 -3.74 -17.50 -18.87
C GLN A 15 -2.32 -17.44 -19.46
N GLU A 16 -1.42 -16.70 -18.83
CA GLU A 16 -0.03 -16.57 -19.23
C GLU A 16 0.73 -17.91 -19.12
N ASN A 17 0.51 -18.67 -18.05
CA ASN A 17 1.13 -19.98 -17.86
C ASN A 17 0.68 -21.00 -18.91
N LYS A 18 -0.56 -20.91 -19.42
CA LYS A 18 -0.98 -21.71 -20.58
C LYS A 18 -0.17 -21.41 -21.84
N ARG A 19 0.21 -20.15 -22.06
CA ARG A 19 1.06 -19.74 -23.19
C ARG A 19 2.51 -20.17 -22.97
N ARG A 20 3.03 -19.98 -21.77
CA ARG A 20 4.40 -20.39 -21.36
C ARG A 20 4.63 -21.88 -21.49
N LEU A 21 3.66 -22.69 -21.05
CA LEU A 21 3.73 -24.14 -21.16
C LEU A 21 3.84 -24.59 -22.62
N ARG A 22 3.09 -23.95 -23.54
CA ARG A 22 3.20 -24.21 -24.99
C ARG A 22 4.56 -23.79 -25.57
N ALA A 23 5.23 -22.84 -24.93
CA ALA A 23 6.53 -22.33 -25.32
C ALA A 23 7.70 -22.98 -24.55
N ASN A 24 7.46 -24.04 -23.76
CA ASN A 24 8.44 -24.68 -22.87
C ASN A 24 9.16 -23.66 -21.95
N GLN A 25 8.42 -22.66 -21.46
CA GLN A 25 8.90 -21.67 -20.52
C GLN A 25 8.43 -21.95 -19.10
N GLU A 26 9.24 -21.57 -18.13
CA GLU A 26 8.89 -21.67 -16.71
C GLU A 26 7.60 -20.90 -16.37
N PRO A 27 6.71 -21.50 -15.55
CA PRO A 27 5.50 -20.85 -15.10
C PRO A 27 5.83 -19.68 -14.16
N ARG A 28 4.95 -18.68 -14.15
CA ARG A 28 4.97 -17.57 -13.21
C ARG A 28 3.98 -17.81 -12.09
N VAL A 29 4.25 -17.16 -10.95
CA VAL A 29 3.34 -17.11 -9.81
C VAL A 29 2.82 -15.69 -9.63
N PRO A 30 1.59 -15.50 -9.09
CA PRO A 30 1.11 -14.19 -8.67
C PRO A 30 2.07 -13.55 -7.65
N LEU A 31 2.07 -12.22 -7.56
CA LEU A 31 2.87 -11.49 -6.57
C LEU A 31 2.31 -11.67 -5.15
N TYR A 32 1.00 -11.86 -5.04
CA TYR A 32 0.29 -12.16 -3.80
C TYR A 32 -1.02 -12.87 -4.09
N THR A 33 -1.56 -13.51 -3.06
CA THR A 33 -2.80 -14.29 -3.07
C THR A 33 -3.97 -13.48 -2.53
N LEU A 34 -5.19 -13.97 -2.75
CA LEU A 34 -6.40 -13.38 -2.19
C LEU A 34 -6.37 -13.35 -0.65
N ASP A 35 -5.83 -14.38 -0.03
CA ASP A 35 -5.75 -14.48 1.43
C ASP A 35 -4.74 -13.50 2.01
N GLU A 36 -3.60 -13.27 1.33
CA GLU A 36 -2.66 -12.22 1.69
C GLU A 36 -3.27 -10.82 1.54
N ALA A 37 -4.04 -10.58 0.46
CA ALA A 37 -4.77 -9.32 0.29
C ALA A 37 -5.81 -9.10 1.42
N LYS A 38 -6.52 -10.16 1.83
CA LYS A 38 -7.46 -10.10 2.96
C LYS A 38 -6.73 -9.85 4.28
N ALA A 39 -5.59 -10.48 4.51
CA ALA A 39 -4.79 -10.29 5.71
C ALA A 39 -4.27 -8.85 5.80
N ALA A 40 -3.74 -8.29 4.72
CA ALA A 40 -3.24 -6.92 4.67
C ALA A 40 -4.33 -5.88 4.97
N MET A 41 -5.53 -6.05 4.40
CA MET A 41 -6.65 -5.14 4.63
C MET A 41 -7.07 -5.04 6.10
N LYS A 42 -6.87 -6.10 6.92
CA LYS A 42 -7.18 -6.08 8.36
C LYS A 42 -6.23 -5.18 9.17
N LEU A 43 -5.08 -4.83 8.61
CA LEU A 43 -4.08 -3.97 9.24
C LEU A 43 -4.33 -2.48 8.94
N PHE A 44 -5.31 -2.16 8.09
CA PHE A 44 -5.55 -0.79 7.67
C PHE A 44 -6.31 -0.02 8.76
N SER A 45 -5.90 1.22 8.99
CA SER A 45 -6.62 2.18 9.83
C SER A 45 -7.03 3.37 8.98
N ILE A 46 -8.29 3.77 9.10
CA ILE A 46 -8.82 4.93 8.37
C ILE A 46 -8.40 6.19 9.13
N VAL A 47 -7.93 7.19 8.37
CA VAL A 47 -7.49 8.47 8.89
C VAL A 47 -8.07 9.60 8.03
N GLU A 48 -8.57 10.63 8.69
CA GLU A 48 -9.00 11.89 8.09
C GLU A 48 -7.82 12.77 7.69
N TYR A 49 -8.01 13.50 6.60
CA TYR A 49 -7.06 14.55 6.20
C TYR A 49 -6.96 15.65 7.26
N THR A 50 -5.84 16.36 7.28
CA THR A 50 -5.54 17.51 8.14
C THR A 50 -5.50 17.22 9.65
N GLN A 51 -5.91 16.03 10.07
CA GLN A 51 -5.83 15.56 11.44
C GLN A 51 -4.47 14.90 11.69
N THR A 52 -3.92 15.17 12.88
CA THR A 52 -2.66 14.59 13.34
C THR A 52 -2.93 13.31 14.12
N TYR A 53 -2.15 12.26 13.84
CA TYR A 53 -2.24 10.95 14.46
C TYR A 53 -0.90 10.58 15.09
N ASP A 54 -0.94 10.05 16.31
CA ASP A 54 0.25 9.51 16.96
C ASP A 54 0.55 8.12 16.38
N VAL A 55 1.69 7.98 15.71
CA VAL A 55 2.20 6.69 15.23
C VAL A 55 2.98 6.00 16.34
N THR A 56 3.76 6.80 17.09
CA THR A 56 4.46 6.43 18.32
C THR A 56 4.56 7.67 19.20
N ASP A 57 5.05 7.54 20.44
CA ASP A 57 5.30 8.68 21.35
C ASP A 57 6.24 9.77 20.77
N LYS A 58 7.01 9.44 19.73
CA LYS A 58 7.99 10.35 19.11
C LYS A 58 7.63 10.77 17.69
N ILE A 59 6.63 10.15 17.07
CA ILE A 59 6.31 10.34 15.65
C ILE A 59 4.82 10.57 15.50
N GLN A 60 4.47 11.71 14.92
CA GLN A 60 3.11 12.03 14.52
C GLN A 60 3.02 12.11 13.01
N ALA A 61 1.92 11.64 12.45
CA ALA A 61 1.62 11.70 11.02
C ALA A 61 0.40 12.58 10.76
N ARG A 62 0.43 13.32 9.66
CA ARG A 62 -0.73 14.06 9.15
C ARG A 62 -0.81 13.94 7.65
N PHE A 63 -1.98 13.57 7.16
CA PHE A 63 -2.22 13.43 5.73
C PHE A 63 -2.82 14.72 5.16
N GLN A 64 -2.32 15.17 4.02
CA GLN A 64 -2.80 16.32 3.28
C GLN A 64 -3.25 15.86 1.90
N ASN A 65 -4.35 16.40 1.38
CA ASN A 65 -4.81 16.05 0.04
C ASN A 65 -3.75 16.43 -1.01
N ALA A 66 -3.35 15.47 -1.85
CA ALA A 66 -2.34 15.67 -2.90
C ALA A 66 -2.94 16.09 -4.25
N GLY A 67 -4.25 16.00 -4.43
CA GLY A 67 -4.94 16.44 -5.66
C GLY A 67 -4.65 15.60 -6.91
N HIS A 68 -4.05 14.41 -6.79
CA HIS A 68 -3.71 13.56 -7.94
C HIS A 68 -4.84 12.61 -8.34
N ILE A 69 -5.31 11.81 -7.39
CA ILE A 69 -6.47 10.92 -7.52
C ILE A 69 -7.33 11.00 -6.26
N MET A 70 -8.56 10.51 -6.32
CA MET A 70 -9.41 10.38 -5.14
C MET A 70 -8.67 9.54 -4.08
N GLY A 71 -8.54 10.08 -2.87
CA GLY A 71 -7.80 9.41 -1.79
C GLY A 71 -6.28 9.62 -1.82
N SER A 72 -5.72 10.37 -2.78
CA SER A 72 -4.29 10.68 -2.79
C SER A 72 -3.89 11.64 -1.68
N ALA A 73 -2.77 11.36 -1.04
CA ALA A 73 -2.32 12.08 0.14
C ALA A 73 -0.81 12.31 0.13
N SER A 74 -0.39 13.53 0.42
CA SER A 74 0.95 13.81 0.92
C SER A 74 0.97 13.53 2.42
N ILE A 75 2.04 12.92 2.93
CA ILE A 75 2.19 12.65 4.36
C ILE A 75 3.22 13.60 4.96
N GLU A 76 2.82 14.25 6.05
CA GLU A 76 3.69 15.03 6.91
C GLU A 76 4.04 14.20 8.15
N LEU A 77 5.33 14.05 8.45
CA LEU A 77 5.83 13.38 9.64
C LEU A 77 6.48 14.39 10.56
N PHE A 78 6.00 14.48 11.80
CA PHE A 78 6.59 15.26 12.88
C PHE A 78 7.36 14.31 13.78
N ILE A 79 8.69 14.43 13.80
CA ILE A 79 9.60 13.51 14.48
C ILE A 79 10.32 14.26 15.60
N THR A 80 10.29 13.70 16.81
CA THR A 80 11.03 14.23 17.97
C THR A 80 12.20 13.30 18.30
N GLU A 81 13.42 13.81 18.15
CA GLU A 81 14.67 13.09 18.39
C GLU A 81 15.65 14.00 19.14
N ASP A 82 16.24 13.52 20.24
CA ASP A 82 17.17 14.28 21.09
C ASP A 82 16.68 15.69 21.50
N GLY A 83 15.37 15.81 21.77
CA GLY A 83 14.73 17.07 22.11
C GLY A 83 14.48 18.02 20.94
N GLN A 84 14.89 17.64 19.72
CA GLN A 84 14.67 18.41 18.50
C GLN A 84 13.44 17.89 17.74
N LYS A 85 12.63 18.82 17.24
CA LYS A 85 11.49 18.52 16.36
C LYS A 85 11.87 18.75 14.90
N LYS A 86 11.68 17.75 14.06
CA LYS A 86 11.87 17.83 12.61
C LYS A 86 10.55 17.49 11.90
N LYS A 87 10.31 18.13 10.76
CA LYS A 87 9.18 17.82 9.88
C LYS A 87 9.71 17.29 8.55
N LEU A 88 9.25 16.10 8.16
CA LEU A 88 9.49 15.51 6.84
C LEU A 88 8.18 15.47 6.06
N VAL A 89 8.23 15.70 4.76
CA VAL A 89 7.04 15.66 3.88
C VAL A 89 7.35 14.80 2.67
N PHE A 90 6.44 13.86 2.38
CA PHE A 90 6.46 13.04 1.17
C PHE A 90 5.15 13.30 0.41
N SER A 91 5.25 13.47 -0.92
CA SER A 91 4.12 13.73 -1.83
C SER A 91 3.83 12.53 -2.72
#